data_AF-A0A0G0LNU5-F1
#
_entry.id   AF-A0A0G0LNU5-F1
#
_cell.length_a   1.000
_cell.length_b   1.000
_cell.length_c   1.000
_cell.angle_alpha   90.00
_cell.angle_beta   90.00
_cell.angle_gamma   90.00
#
_symmetry.space_group_name_H-M   'P 1'
#
loop_
_entity.id
_entity.type
_entity.pdbx_description
1 polymer ?
#
loop_
_entity_poly.entity_id
_entity_poly.type
_entity_poly.pdbx_seq_one_letter_code
_entity_poly.pdbx_strand_id
1 'polypeptide(L)'
;MINDSIQIKQNSIDYSREVGEEAEVLDGAVNASVTALILDPNIKTEIINKFLSDNPSFNDAQINPDDFDIQFQMSTTDSSNLSALMTISGKSPPKIDTQKIKKSIAGKSIRAATAYIKDNYVQAYGYHVAFLLQKD
;
A
#
# COMPACT_ATOMS: atom_id res chain seq x y z
N MET A 1 5.41 -6.53 -8.62
CA MET A 1 4.55 -7.51 -9.30
C MET A 1 3.89 -6.81 -10.48
N ILE A 2 3.93 -7.43 -11.66
CA ILE A 2 3.27 -6.93 -12.88
C ILE A 2 1.82 -7.43 -12.84
N ASN A 3 0.85 -6.52 -12.76
CA ASN A 3 -0.59 -6.81 -12.83
C ASN A 3 -1.12 -6.26 -14.16
N ASP A 4 -0.87 -6.96 -15.26
CA ASP A 4 -1.18 -6.46 -16.62
C ASP A 4 -2.65 -6.70 -17.02
N SER A 5 -3.20 -5.75 -17.79
CA SER A 5 -4.37 -5.97 -18.65
C SER A 5 -4.00 -5.69 -20.10
N ILE A 6 -4.31 -6.63 -21.00
CA ILE A 6 -4.11 -6.47 -22.44
C ILE A 6 -5.29 -5.68 -23.01
N GLN A 7 -5.07 -4.44 -23.47
CA GLN A 7 -6.06 -3.75 -24.30
C GLN A 7 -5.83 -4.09 -25.78
N ILE A 8 -6.82 -4.76 -26.39
CA ILE A 8 -6.83 -5.05 -27.83
C ILE A 8 -7.72 -4.00 -28.51
N LYS A 9 -7.12 -3.06 -29.24
CA LYS A 9 -7.85 -2.22 -30.21
C LYS A 9 -7.88 -2.97 -31.55
N GLN A 10 -9.03 -3.49 -31.93
CA GLN A 10 -9.26 -4.06 -33.26
C GLN A 10 -9.53 -2.91 -34.23
N ASN A 11 -8.56 -2.58 -35.09
CA ASN A 11 -8.82 -1.69 -36.23
C ASN A 11 -9.58 -2.45 -37.31
N SER A 12 -10.40 -1.70 -38.06
CA SER A 12 -11.35 -2.18 -39.06
C SER A 12 -10.76 -3.23 -40.00
N ILE A 13 -11.54 -4.29 -40.26
CA ILE A 13 -11.23 -5.27 -41.31
C ILE A 13 -11.76 -4.68 -42.62
N ASP A 14 -10.88 -4.15 -43.46
CA ASP A 14 -11.25 -3.74 -44.82
C ASP A 14 -11.28 -4.96 -45.73
N TYR A 15 -12.49 -5.42 -46.05
CA TYR A 15 -12.69 -6.42 -47.09
C TYR A 15 -12.72 -5.71 -48.45
N SER A 16 -11.57 -5.62 -49.12
CA SER A 16 -11.58 -5.31 -50.56
C SER A 16 -12.18 -6.53 -51.27
N ARG A 17 -13.43 -6.41 -51.74
CA ARG A 17 -14.11 -7.47 -52.48
C ARG A 17 -14.82 -6.90 -53.71
N GLU A 18 -14.34 -7.27 -54.89
CA GLU A 18 -15.22 -7.52 -56.04
C GLU A 18 -15.46 -9.03 -56.16
N VAL A 19 -16.66 -9.41 -56.60
CA VAL A 19 -17.13 -10.79 -56.62
C VAL A 19 -16.37 -11.57 -57.70
N GLY A 20 -15.30 -12.30 -57.35
CA GLY A 20 -14.64 -13.23 -58.29
C GLY A 20 -13.17 -13.61 -58.05
N GLU A 21 -12.43 -12.97 -57.15
CA GLU A 21 -10.99 -13.26 -56.98
C GLU A 21 -10.67 -14.14 -55.76
N GLU A 22 -9.67 -15.03 -55.89
CA GLU A 22 -9.12 -15.82 -54.78
C GLU A 22 -8.60 -14.89 -53.68
N ALA A 23 -8.95 -15.17 -52.42
CA ALA A 23 -8.66 -14.28 -51.31
C ALA A 23 -7.14 -14.06 -51.13
N GLU A 24 -6.67 -12.86 -51.44
CA GLU A 24 -5.35 -12.37 -51.11
C GLU A 24 -5.17 -12.25 -49.58
N VAL A 25 -3.92 -12.41 -49.16
CA VAL A 25 -3.41 -12.55 -47.79
C VAL A 25 -4.10 -11.62 -46.78
N LEU A 26 -4.55 -12.19 -45.66
CA LEU A 26 -5.08 -11.47 -44.51
C LEU A 26 -3.93 -10.81 -43.73
N ASP A 27 -3.61 -9.55 -44.05
CA ASP A 27 -2.68 -8.76 -43.25
C ASP A 27 -3.43 -8.00 -42.13
N GLY A 28 -3.34 -8.53 -40.91
CA GLY A 28 -3.88 -7.90 -39.70
C GLY A 28 -2.76 -7.39 -38.79
N ALA A 29 -2.66 -6.07 -38.61
CA ALA A 29 -1.76 -5.49 -37.62
C ALA A 29 -2.43 -5.44 -36.24
N VAL A 30 -1.97 -6.26 -35.29
CA VAL A 30 -2.39 -6.19 -33.89
C VAL A 30 -1.47 -5.24 -33.14
N ASN A 31 -1.97 -4.05 -32.81
CA ASN A 31 -1.28 -3.13 -31.90
C ASN A 31 -1.71 -3.43 -30.47
N ALA A 32 -0.88 -4.16 -29.72
CA ALA A 32 -1.05 -4.36 -28.28
C ALA A 32 -0.39 -3.22 -27.51
N SER A 33 -1.15 -2.52 -26.66
CA SER A 33 -0.61 -1.54 -25.71
C SER A 33 -0.70 -2.09 -24.29
N VAL A 34 0.42 -2.12 -23.59
CA VAL A 34 0.50 -2.53 -22.18
C VAL A 34 0.64 -1.26 -21.33
N THR A 35 -0.28 -1.05 -20.40
CA THR A 35 -0.23 0.07 -19.45
C THR A 35 0.21 -0.46 -18.09
N ALA A 36 1.39 -0.05 -17.63
CA ALA A 36 1.89 -0.37 -16.31
C ALA A 36 1.74 0.84 -15.37
N LEU A 37 1.15 0.62 -14.20
CA LEU A 37 1.10 1.60 -13.12
C LEU A 37 2.24 1.33 -12.14
N ILE A 38 3.19 2.27 -12.06
CA ILE A 38 4.32 2.21 -11.12
C ILE A 38 4.12 3.32 -10.09
N LEU A 39 4.04 2.94 -8.82
CA LEU A 39 4.01 3.89 -7.71
C LEU A 39 5.43 4.17 -7.21
N ASP A 40 5.77 5.44 -7.06
CA ASP A 40 6.95 5.85 -6.31
C ASP A 40 6.76 5.53 -4.82
N PRO A 41 7.77 4.98 -4.13
CA PRO A 41 7.72 4.75 -2.67
C PRO A 41 7.30 5.98 -1.85
N ASN A 42 7.68 7.19 -2.26
CA ASN A 42 7.30 8.42 -1.59
C ASN A 42 5.78 8.68 -1.70
N ILE A 43 5.21 8.38 -2.87
CA ILE A 43 3.77 8.51 -3.12
C ILE A 43 2.97 7.45 -2.35
N LYS A 44 3.54 6.24 -2.16
CA LYS A 44 2.92 5.18 -1.34
C LYS A 44 2.59 5.68 0.07
N THR A 45 3.52 6.41 0.68
CA THR A 45 3.35 6.99 2.02
C THR A 45 2.21 8.00 2.08
N GLU A 46 2.14 8.90 1.10
CA GLU A 46 1.08 9.90 1.01
C GLU A 46 -0.30 9.26 0.81
N ILE A 47 -0.40 8.25 -0.07
CA ILE A 47 -1.64 7.52 -0.32
C ILE A 47 -2.15 6.86 0.97
N ILE A 48 -1.27 6.14 1.69
CA ILE A 48 -1.65 5.45 2.93
C ILE A 48 -2.08 6.46 4.00
N ASN A 49 -1.32 7.53 4.19
CA ASN A 49 -1.66 8.58 5.16
C ASN A 49 -2.99 9.25 4.84
N LYS A 50 -3.25 9.52 3.55
CA LYS A 50 -4.50 10.14 3.12
C LYS A 50 -5.69 9.17 3.23
N PHE A 51 -5.50 7.90 2.93
CA PHE A 51 -6.54 6.88 3.07
C PHE A 51 -6.94 6.68 4.53
N LEU A 52 -5.97 6.73 5.44
CA LEU A 52 -6.21 6.51 6.87
C LEU A 52 -6.57 7.79 7.63
N SER A 53 -6.40 8.99 7.06
CA SER A 53 -6.65 10.27 7.78
C SER A 53 -8.06 10.41 8.31
N ASP A 54 -9.02 9.75 7.67
CA ASP A 54 -10.44 9.81 8.02
C ASP A 54 -10.80 8.78 9.12
N ASN A 55 -9.85 7.91 9.51
CA ASN A 55 -10.02 6.96 10.60
C ASN A 55 -9.66 7.61 11.95
N PRO A 56 -10.58 7.65 12.93
CA PRO A 56 -10.31 8.26 14.24
C PRO A 56 -9.10 7.67 14.98
N SER A 57 -8.78 6.39 14.76
CA SER A 57 -7.67 5.69 15.40
C SER A 57 -6.32 5.93 14.69
N PHE A 58 -6.29 6.66 13.58
CA PHE A 58 -5.08 6.93 12.81
C PHE A 58 -4.02 7.69 13.61
N ASN A 59 -4.43 8.67 14.41
CA ASN A 59 -3.51 9.47 15.22
C ASN A 59 -2.77 8.64 16.30
N ASP A 60 -3.39 7.52 16.69
CA ASP A 60 -2.87 6.59 17.68
C ASP A 60 -2.11 5.42 17.04
N ALA A 61 -1.90 5.42 15.72
CA ALA A 61 -1.22 4.37 14.99
C ALA A 61 0.21 4.79 14.59
N GLN A 62 1.15 3.85 14.61
CA GLN A 62 2.50 4.05 14.07
C GLN A 62 2.55 3.51 12.64
N ILE A 63 2.37 4.39 11.67
CA ILE A 63 2.30 4.02 10.26
C ILE A 63 3.72 3.81 9.71
N ASN A 64 3.97 2.59 9.23
CA ASN A 64 5.10 2.28 8.38
C ASN A 64 4.55 1.85 7.01
N PRO A 65 4.84 2.56 5.91
CA PRO A 65 4.35 2.23 4.56
C PRO A 65 4.67 0.80 4.10
N ASP A 66 5.73 0.19 4.64
CA ASP A 66 6.14 -1.17 4.30
C ASP A 66 5.21 -2.23 4.91
N ASP A 67 4.44 -1.89 5.95
CA ASP A 67 3.46 -2.80 6.58
C ASP A 67 2.12 -2.84 5.83
N PHE A 68 2.02 -2.13 4.70
CA PHE A 68 0.81 -2.02 3.88
C PHE A 68 1.07 -2.46 2.45
N ASP A 69 0.14 -3.26 1.94
CA ASP A 69 0.06 -3.65 0.55
C ASP A 69 -0.95 -2.78 -0.19
N ILE A 70 -0.58 -2.36 -1.41
CA ILE A 70 -1.47 -1.66 -2.33
C ILE A 70 -1.63 -2.55 -3.56
N GLN A 71 -2.88 -2.91 -3.84
CA GLN A 71 -3.25 -3.70 -5.00
C GLN A 71 -4.12 -2.87 -5.94
N PHE A 72 -3.84 -2.98 -7.24
CA PHE A 72 -4.64 -2.38 -8.29
C PHE A 72 -5.32 -3.48 -9.09
N GLN A 73 -6.64 -3.35 -9.23
CA GLN A 73 -7.42 -4.16 -10.16
C GLN A 73 -7.97 -3.23 -11.23
N MET A 74 -7.37 -3.28 -12.41
CA MET A 74 -7.84 -2.51 -13.57
C MET A 74 -9.10 -3.17 -14.14
N SER A 75 -10.10 -2.35 -14.44
CA SER A 75 -11.30 -2.72 -15.18
C SER A 75 -11.47 -1.77 -16.36
N THR A 76 -11.50 -2.31 -17.57
CA THR A 76 -11.82 -1.53 -18.76
C THR A 76 -13.32 -1.52 -18.95
N THR A 77 -13.94 -0.34 -18.89
CA THR A 77 -15.38 -0.18 -19.13
C THR A 77 -15.68 0.07 -20.61
N ASP A 78 -14.73 0.65 -21.35
CA ASP A 78 -14.76 0.89 -22.80
C ASP A 78 -13.32 1.18 -23.32
N SER A 79 -13.13 1.32 -24.64
CA SER A 79 -11.80 1.51 -25.28
C SER A 79 -11.13 2.88 -24.99
N SER A 80 -11.81 3.73 -24.22
CA SER A 80 -11.40 5.10 -23.87
C SER A 80 -11.19 5.31 -22.37
N ASN A 81 -11.89 4.58 -21.49
CA ASN A 81 -11.84 4.80 -20.06
C ASN A 81 -11.25 3.60 -19.33
N LEU A 82 -10.09 3.84 -18.70
CA LEU A 82 -9.49 2.92 -17.74
C LEU A 82 -10.06 3.25 -16.35
N SER A 83 -10.80 2.31 -15.76
CA SER A 83 -11.16 2.36 -14.35
C SER A 83 -10.22 1.43 -13.58
N ALA A 84 -9.87 1.78 -12.34
CA ALA A 84 -9.08 0.92 -11.48
C ALA A 84 -9.61 0.97 -10.04
N LEU A 85 -9.75 -0.20 -9.44
CA LEU A 85 -9.99 -0.35 -8.01
C LEU A 85 -8.63 -0.44 -7.30
N MET A 86 -8.38 0.49 -6.39
CA MET A 86 -7.21 0.44 -5.50
C MET A 86 -7.63 -0.11 -4.14
N THR A 87 -7.02 -1.21 -3.72
CA THR A 87 -7.22 -1.82 -2.41
C THR A 87 -5.96 -1.61 -1.57
N ILE A 88 -6.11 -1.00 -0.39
CA ILE A 88 -5.02 -0.81 0.58
C ILE A 88 -5.31 -1.72 1.78
N SER A 89 -4.37 -2.62 2.10
CA SER A 89 -4.51 -3.56 3.22
C SER A 89 -3.22 -3.61 4.04
N GLY A 90 -3.32 -3.58 5.35
CA GLY A 90 -2.16 -3.65 6.24
C GLY A 90 -2.57 -3.61 7.71
N LYS A 91 -1.58 -3.67 8.59
CA LYS A 91 -1.75 -3.52 10.03
C LYS A 91 -0.69 -2.59 10.57
N SER A 92 -1.09 -1.70 11.45
CA SER A 92 -0.18 -0.80 12.14
C SER A 92 -0.31 -0.99 13.65
N PRO A 93 0.81 -1.09 14.40
CA PRO A 93 0.77 -1.14 15.85
C PRO A 93 0.37 0.23 16.42
N PRO A 94 -0.25 0.27 17.61
CA PRO A 94 -0.56 1.51 18.27
C PRO A 94 0.73 2.25 18.68
N LYS A 95 0.72 3.56 18.52
CA LYS A 95 1.79 4.48 18.89
C LYS A 95 2.04 4.41 20.40
N ILE A 96 3.31 4.29 20.76
CA ILE A 96 3.72 4.20 22.16
C ILE A 96 4.13 5.60 22.67
N ASP A 97 3.44 6.10 23.68
CA ASP A 97 3.84 7.30 24.40
C ASP A 97 4.94 6.98 25.42
N THR A 98 6.18 7.08 24.96
CA THR A 98 7.36 6.81 25.80
C THR A 98 7.49 7.78 26.98
N GLN A 99 6.97 9.01 26.88
CA GLN A 99 7.02 9.98 27.99
C GLN A 99 6.05 9.59 29.10
N LYS A 100 4.84 9.17 28.74
CA LYS A 100 3.87 8.64 29.70
C LYS A 100 4.40 7.39 30.38
N ILE A 101 5.00 6.46 29.63
CA ILE A 101 5.62 5.25 30.21
C ILE A 101 6.71 5.64 31.20
N LYS A 102 7.64 6.52 30.82
CA LYS A 102 8.74 7.00 31.69
C LYS A 102 8.21 7.58 33.00
N LYS A 103 7.17 8.41 32.93
CA LYS A 103 6.51 8.97 34.13
C LYS A 103 5.89 7.88 35.00
N SER A 104 5.19 6.92 34.40
CA SER A 104 4.53 5.83 35.14
C SER A 104 5.50 4.86 35.82
N ILE A 105 6.72 4.71 35.29
CA ILE A 105 7.75 3.84 35.88
C ILE A 105 8.77 4.58 36.73
N ALA A 106 8.70 5.91 36.83
CA ALA A 106 9.60 6.70 37.64
C ALA A 106 9.56 6.25 39.11
N GLY A 107 10.75 6.08 39.71
CA GLY A 107 10.90 5.60 41.09
C GLY A 107 10.60 4.11 41.31
N LYS A 108 10.21 3.36 40.28
CA LYS A 108 10.06 1.89 40.38
C LYS A 108 11.42 1.22 40.22
N SER A 109 11.61 0.07 40.88
CA SER A 109 12.75 -0.81 40.60
C SER A 109 12.67 -1.34 39.16
N ILE A 110 13.81 -1.76 38.59
CA ILE A 110 13.86 -2.33 37.22
C ILE A 110 12.83 -3.46 37.08
N ARG A 111 12.74 -4.36 38.06
CA ARG A 111 11.76 -5.46 38.05
C ARG A 111 10.32 -4.96 37.99
N ALA A 112 9.97 -3.97 38.82
CA ALA A 112 8.61 -3.42 38.87
C ALA A 112 8.27 -2.59 37.62
N ALA A 113 9.24 -1.87 37.06
CA ALA A 113 9.09 -1.15 35.80
C ALA A 113 8.87 -2.10 34.62
N THR A 114 9.68 -3.16 34.52
CA THR A 114 9.53 -4.20 33.48
C THR A 114 8.17 -4.89 33.57
N ALA A 115 7.72 -5.25 34.78
CA ALA A 115 6.38 -5.82 34.97
C ALA A 115 5.28 -4.85 34.52
N TYR A 116 5.36 -3.57 34.93
CA TYR A 116 4.39 -2.56 34.55
C TYR A 116 4.31 -2.37 33.02
N ILE A 117 5.46 -2.32 32.32
CA ILE A 117 5.49 -2.20 30.86
C ILE A 117 4.82 -3.42 30.21
N LYS A 118 5.18 -4.63 30.67
CA LYS A 118 4.61 -5.88 30.13
C LYS A 118 3.10 -5.97 30.31
N ASP A 119 2.58 -5.55 31.46
CA ASP A 119 1.16 -5.68 31.80
C ASP A 119 0.28 -4.60 31.14
N ASN A 120 0.83 -3.41 30.87
CA ASN A 120 0.05 -2.24 30.40
C ASN A 120 0.33 -1.86 28.94
N TYR A 121 1.42 -2.35 28.35
CA TYR A 121 1.85 -1.99 26.99
C TYR A 121 2.28 -3.25 26.24
N VAL A 122 1.31 -4.12 25.93
CA VAL A 122 1.52 -5.41 25.23
C VAL A 122 2.22 -5.22 23.88
N GLN A 123 2.02 -4.07 23.24
CA GLN A 123 2.67 -3.68 21.98
C GLN A 123 4.16 -3.30 22.12
N ALA A 124 4.67 -3.09 23.34
CA ALA A 124 6.06 -2.70 23.57
C ALA A 124 6.97 -3.94 23.56
N TYR A 125 7.70 -4.16 22.46
CA TYR A 125 8.69 -5.23 22.32
C TYR A 125 10.11 -4.66 22.23
N GLY A 126 11.12 -5.48 22.57
CA GLY A 126 12.54 -5.12 22.44
C GLY A 126 13.02 -3.95 23.31
N TYR A 127 12.30 -3.63 24.39
CA TYR A 127 12.63 -2.49 25.26
C TYR A 127 13.75 -2.80 26.26
N HIS A 128 14.48 -1.77 26.66
CA HIS A 128 15.49 -1.82 27.72
C HIS A 128 15.14 -0.84 28.83
N VAL A 129 15.18 -1.30 30.08
CA VAL A 129 14.95 -0.47 31.27
C VAL A 129 16.28 -0.31 32.01
N ALA A 130 16.73 0.93 32.16
CA ALA A 130 17.94 1.29 32.88
C ALA A 130 17.71 2.52 33.75
N PHE A 131 18.49 2.65 34.83
CA PHE A 131 18.59 3.90 35.56
C PHE A 131 19.44 4.88 34.78
N LEU A 132 18.92 6.09 34.57
CA LEU A 132 19.73 7.20 34.06
C LEU A 132 20.45 7.82 35.26
N LEU A 133 21.76 7.63 35.33
CA LEU A 133 22.60 8.44 36.21
C LEU A 133 22.56 9.87 35.66
N GLN A 134 21.96 10.80 36.40
CA GLN A 134 22.14 12.21 36.12
C GLN A 134 23.61 12.53 36.41
N LYS A 135 24.35 12.94 35.38
CA LYS A 135 25.63 13.63 35.61
C LYS A 135 25.27 15.02 36.11
N ASP A 136 25.65 15.29 37.35
CA ASP A 136 25.71 16.64 37.90
C ASP A 136 26.72 17.51 37.11
#